data_AF-A0A2N2CL98-F1
#
_entry.id   AF-A0A2N2CL98-F1
#
_cell.length_a   1.000
_cell.length_b   1.000
_cell.length_c   1.000
_cell.angle_alpha   90.00
_cell.angle_beta   90.00
_cell.angle_gamma   90.00
#
_symmetry.space_group_name_H-M   'P 1'
#
loop_
_entity.id
_entity.type
_entity.pdbx_description
1 polymer ?
#
loop_
_entity_poly.entity_id
_entity_poly.type
_entity_poly.pdbx_seq_one_letter_code
_entity_poly.pdbx_strand_id
1 'polypeptide(L)' 'MNKYTNEELNEALRQVALTISKCEKMQGKFAEGTSQCSLLRNRIKAMVISKF' A
#
# COMPACT_ATOMS: atom_id res chain seq x y z
N MET A 1 -23.11 10.98 9.16
CA MET A 1 -21.81 10.53 8.61
C MET A 1 -20.74 11.12 9.50
N ASN A 2 -20.16 10.30 10.39
CA ASN A 2 -19.14 10.78 11.32
C ASN A 2 -17.95 11.29 10.51
N LYS A 3 -17.60 12.56 10.70
CA LYS A 3 -16.37 13.11 10.16
C LYS A 3 -15.22 12.50 10.95
N TYR A 4 -14.35 11.77 10.28
CA TYR A 4 -13.12 11.29 10.88
C TYR A 4 -12.30 12.47 11.42
N THR A 5 -11.63 12.28 12.54
CA THR A 5 -10.73 13.29 13.08
C THR A 5 -9.47 13.36 12.22
N ASN A 6 -8.76 14.49 12.28
CA ASN A 6 -7.48 14.63 11.58
C ASN A 6 -6.45 13.59 12.06
N GLU A 7 -6.52 13.14 13.31
CA GLU A 7 -5.66 12.09 13.83
C GLU A 7 -5.97 10.73 13.21
N GLU A 8 -7.26 10.37 13.10
CA GLU A 8 -7.69 9.13 12.45
C GLU A 8 -7.29 9.09 10.97
N LEU A 9 -7.41 10.23 10.27
CA LEU A 9 -6.98 10.37 8.89
C LEU A 9 -5.45 10.22 8.75
N ASN A 10 -4.68 10.87 9.63
CA ASN A 10 -3.23 10.75 9.63
C ASN A 10 -2.75 9.33 9.97
N GLU A 11 -3.40 8.67 10.93
CA GLU A 11 -3.07 7.29 11.28
C GLU A 11 -3.42 6.35 10.12
N ALA A 12 -4.56 6.53 9.45
CA ALA A 12 -4.91 5.77 8.25
C ALA A 12 -3.86 5.96 7.14
N LEU A 13 -3.43 7.20 6.87
CA LEU A 13 -2.37 7.48 5.90
C LEU A 13 -1.03 6.82 6.27
N ARG A 14 -0.70 6.80 7.56
CA ARG A 14 0.49 6.12 8.08
C ARG A 14 0.40 4.61 7.88
N GLN A 15 -0.75 4.00 8.17
CA GLN A 15 -0.97 2.57 7.96
C GLN A 15 -0.88 2.18 6.48
N VAL A 16 -1.43 3.00 5.58
CA VAL A 16 -1.29 2.81 4.12
C VAL A 16 0.18 2.87 3.70
N ALA A 17 0.93 3.87 4.17
CA ALA A 17 2.36 4.00 3.87
C ALA A 17 3.19 2.81 4.39
N LEU A 18 2.93 2.34 5.62
CA LEU A 18 3.57 1.16 6.19
C LEU A 18 3.26 -0.11 5.38
N THR A 19 2.01 -0.25 4.93
CA THR A 19 1.58 -1.38 4.11
C THR A 19 2.27 -1.39 2.77
N ILE A 20 2.37 -0.24 2.10
CA ILE A 20 3.13 -0.09 0.85
C ILE A 20 4.59 -0.52 1.04
N SER A 21 5.27 -0.03 2.07
CA SER A 21 6.69 -0.39 2.33
C SER A 21 6.88 -1.89 2.59
N LYS A 22 5.94 -2.54 3.28
CA LYS A 22 5.97 -4.00 3.49
C LYS A 22 5.78 -4.74 2.17
N CYS A 23 4.87 -4.29 1.31
CA CYS A 23 4.66 -4.87 -0.01
C CYS A 23 5.90 -4.72 -0.90
N GLU A 24 6.56 -3.57 -0.90
CA GLU A 24 7.80 -3.35 -1.67
C GLU A 24 8.93 -4.32 -1.23
N LYS A 25 9.13 -4.47 0.09
CA LYS A 25 10.11 -5.43 0.63
C LYS A 25 9.79 -6.88 0.25
N MET A 26 8.51 -7.22 0.22
CA MET A 26 8.07 -8.57 -0.18
C MET A 26 8.19 -8.77 -1.70
N GLN A 27 7.99 -7.72 -2.50
CA GLN A 27 8.16 -7.76 -3.95
C GLN A 27 9.57 -8.20 -4.34
N GLY A 28 10.60 -7.69 -3.65
CA GLY A 28 11.99 -8.09 -3.87
C GLY A 28 12.31 -9.55 -3.54
N LYS A 29 11.41 -10.27 -2.85
CA LYS A 29 11.56 -11.71 -2.56
C LYS A 29 10.94 -12.60 -3.64
N PHE A 30 10.11 -12.05 -4.52
CA PHE A 30 9.52 -12.80 -5.62
C PHE A 30 10.41 -12.73 -6.85
N ALA A 31 10.58 -13.86 -7.54
CA ALA A 31 11.24 -13.86 -8.84
C ALA A 31 10.48 -12.97 -9.83
N GLU A 32 11.22 -12.21 -10.63
CA GLU A 32 10.65 -11.43 -11.73
C GLU A 32 9.93 -12.37 -12.72
N GLY A 33 8.78 -11.94 -13.21
CA GLY A 33 7.93 -12.76 -14.08
C GLY A 33 6.91 -13.65 -13.34
N THR A 34 6.96 -13.76 -12.01
CA THR A 34 5.91 -14.45 -11.24
C THR A 34 4.61 -13.65 -11.20
N SER A 35 3.48 -14.36 -11.20
CA SER A 35 2.14 -13.74 -11.04
C SER A 35 2.03 -12.95 -9.73
N GLN A 36 2.68 -13.42 -8.66
CA GLN A 36 2.70 -12.74 -7.36
C GLN A 36 3.45 -11.41 -7.40
N CYS A 37 4.57 -11.32 -8.12
CA CYS A 37 5.30 -10.07 -8.30
C CYS A 37 4.47 -9.04 -9.09
N SER A 38 3.79 -9.48 -10.17
CA SER A 38 2.91 -8.63 -10.97
C SER A 38 1.69 -8.14 -10.19
N LEU A 39 1.01 -9.05 -9.47
CA LEU A 39 -0.15 -8.72 -8.64
C LEU A 39 0.20 -7.72 -7.54
N LEU A 40 1.35 -7.92 -6.88
CA LEU A 40 1.78 -7.04 -5.80
C LEU A 40 2.13 -5.64 -6.32
N ARG A 41 2.78 -5.55 -7.49
CA ARG A 41 3.04 -4.26 -8.17
C ARG A 41 1.76 -3.50 -8.46
N ASN A 42 0.72 -4.18 -8.94
CA ASN A 42 -0.57 -3.56 -9.24
C ASN A 42 -1.29 -3.07 -7.96
N ARG A 43 -1.22 -3.86 -6.88
CA ARG A 43 -1.78 -3.47 -5.57
C ARG A 43 -1.07 -2.24 -4.98
N ILE A 44 0.25 -2.18 -5.05
CA ILE A 44 1.03 -1.02 -4.60
C ILE A 44 0.60 0.23 -5.37
N LYS A 45 0.50 0.14 -6.71
CA LYS A 45 0.04 1.27 -7.54
C LYS A 45 -1.34 1.77 -7.12
N ALA A 46 -2.30 0.86 -6.89
CA ALA A 46 -3.64 1.24 -6.44
C ALA A 46 -3.64 1.93 -5.07
N MET A 47 -2.85 1.43 -4.11
CA MET A 47 -2.72 2.04 -2.77
C MET A 47 -2.05 3.42 -2.83
N VAL A 48 -1.06 3.61 -3.71
CA VAL A 48 -0.44 4.92 -3.93
C VAL A 48 -1.44 5.91 -4.51
N ILE A 49 -2.24 5.49 -5.50
CA ILE A 49 -3.29 6.35 -6.09
C ILE A 49 -4.32 6.72 -5.02
N SER A 50 -4.78 5.76 -4.21
CA SER A 50 -5.76 6.02 -3.14
C SER A 50 -5.24 6.91 -2.00
N LYS A 51 -3.93 7.14 -1.91
CA LYS A 51 -3.32 8.03 -0.92
C LYS A 51 -3.44 9.52 -1.33
N PHE A 52 -3.67 9.79 -2.62
CA PHE A 52 -3.81 11.13 -3.21
C PHE A 52 -5.27 11.38 -3.64
#